data_AF-A0A951H6E6-F1
#
_entry.id   AF-A0A951H6E6-F1
#
_cell.length_a   1.000
_cell.length_b   1.000
_cell.length_c   1.000
_cell.angle_alpha   90.00
_cell.angle_beta   90.00
_cell.angle_gamma   90.00
#
_symmetry.space_group_name_H-M   'P 1'
#
loop_
_entity.id
_entity.type
_entity.pdbx_description
1 polymer ?
#
loop_
_entity_poly.entity_id
_entity_poly.type
_entity_poly.pdbx_seq_one_letter_code
_entity_poly.pdbx_strand_id
1 'polypeptide(L)'
;MTFQFTEQHRDEYFSAGLTTLRGIIPPSLLSALRRETDKARAIARERAGPQSQRLQPVYRYEELNHRHFRDFLELAGMQATVEGILGAGHETSDNMGVLLEPAEQAWCTNWHRDVAHHIPGLDNEWFFQTAANLQTFNQFNAALYDDHS
;
A
#
# COMPACT_ATOMS: atom_id res chain seq x y z
N MET A 1 -21.33 8.02 4.50
CA MET A 1 -21.65 7.70 3.09
C MET A 1 -20.67 6.65 2.63
N THR A 2 -21.11 5.67 1.85
CA THR A 2 -20.22 4.67 1.25
C THR A 2 -19.44 5.32 0.11
N PHE A 3 -18.12 5.10 0.05
CA PHE A 3 -17.28 5.60 -1.05
C PHE A 3 -17.79 5.09 -2.41
N GLN A 4 -17.69 5.93 -3.46
CA GLN A 4 -18.05 5.59 -4.83
C GLN A 4 -16.95 6.05 -5.77
N PHE A 5 -16.53 5.16 -6.66
CA PHE A 5 -15.63 5.50 -7.76
C PHE A 5 -16.34 6.44 -8.76
N THR A 6 -15.56 7.34 -9.39
CA THR A 6 -16.02 8.31 -10.38
C THR A 6 -14.95 8.51 -11.44
N GLU A 7 -15.32 8.98 -12.64
CA GLU A 7 -14.35 9.32 -13.71
C GLU A 7 -13.30 10.33 -13.25
N GLN A 8 -13.60 11.21 -12.27
CA GLN A 8 -12.61 12.12 -11.70
C GLN A 8 -11.39 11.37 -11.14
N HIS A 9 -11.59 10.25 -10.44
CA HIS A 9 -10.48 9.46 -9.91
C HIS A 9 -9.60 8.90 -11.03
N ARG A 10 -10.24 8.52 -12.14
CA ARG A 10 -9.54 8.03 -13.33
C ARG A 10 -8.73 9.15 -13.98
N ASP A 11 -9.35 10.30 -14.22
CA ASP A 11 -8.71 11.47 -14.83
C ASP A 11 -7.53 11.97 -13.98
N GLU A 12 -7.68 12.02 -12.65
CA GLU A 12 -6.59 12.34 -11.72
C GLU A 12 -5.44 11.34 -11.82
N TYR A 13 -5.74 10.04 -11.85
CA TYR A 13 -4.71 9.02 -11.96
C TYR A 13 -3.91 9.13 -13.25
N PHE A 14 -4.59 9.31 -14.40
CA PHE A 14 -3.90 9.43 -15.69
C PHE A 14 -3.12 10.75 -15.85
N SER A 15 -3.58 11.84 -15.21
CA SER A 15 -2.92 13.15 -15.32
C SER A 15 -1.80 13.37 -14.30
N ALA A 16 -1.97 12.91 -13.07
CA ALA A 16 -1.07 13.15 -11.94
C ALA A 16 -0.29 11.90 -11.49
N GLY A 17 -0.63 10.72 -12.01
CA GLY A 17 -0.04 9.44 -11.59
C GLY A 17 -0.56 8.91 -10.25
N LEU A 18 -1.58 9.56 -9.66
CA LEU A 18 -2.23 9.13 -8.42
C LEU A 18 -3.65 9.72 -8.30
N THR A 19 -4.48 9.08 -7.47
CA THR A 19 -5.76 9.63 -6.99
C THR A 19 -5.96 9.24 -5.52
N THR A 20 -6.76 10.01 -4.77
CA THR A 20 -6.95 9.82 -3.32
C THR A 20 -8.36 9.34 -2.99
N LEU A 21 -8.48 8.18 -2.35
CA LEU A 21 -9.77 7.60 -1.96
C LEU A 21 -10.12 7.96 -0.50
N ARG A 22 -10.85 9.07 -0.30
CA ARG A 22 -11.19 9.56 1.04
C ARG A 22 -12.38 8.80 1.64
N GLY A 23 -12.25 8.41 2.91
CA GLY A 23 -13.35 7.78 3.67
C GLY A 23 -13.71 6.36 3.20
N ILE A 24 -12.82 5.70 2.46
CA ILE A 24 -13.05 4.36 1.90
C ILE A 24 -12.98 3.25 2.95
N ILE A 25 -12.16 3.42 3.99
CA ILE A 25 -11.96 2.42 5.04
C ILE A 25 -13.02 2.63 6.13
N PRO A 26 -13.88 1.63 6.43
CA PRO A 26 -14.83 1.73 7.52
C PRO A 26 -14.12 1.90 8.88
N PRO A 27 -14.68 2.66 9.84
CA PRO A 27 -14.04 2.90 11.14
C PRO A 27 -13.62 1.62 11.88
N SER A 28 -14.46 0.58 11.84
CA SER A 28 -14.17 -0.70 12.49
C SER A 28 -12.95 -1.41 11.89
N LEU A 29 -12.82 -1.40 10.56
CA LEU A 29 -11.66 -1.95 9.86
C LEU A 29 -10.42 -1.09 10.08
N LEU A 30 -10.55 0.24 10.07
CA LEU A 30 -9.45 1.15 10.37
C LEU A 30 -8.87 0.89 11.77
N SER A 31 -9.72 0.77 12.79
CA SER A 31 -9.28 0.42 14.15
C SER A 31 -8.62 -0.96 14.22
N ALA A 32 -9.12 -1.94 13.45
CA ALA A 32 -8.52 -3.27 13.39
C ALA A 32 -7.14 -3.27 12.73
N LEU A 33 -7.01 -2.59 11.59
CA LEU A 33 -5.74 -2.41 10.89
C LEU A 33 -4.71 -1.72 11.79
N ARG A 34 -5.08 -0.64 12.50
CA ARG A 34 -4.19 0.05 13.45
C ARG A 34 -3.61 -0.91 14.51
N ARG A 35 -4.46 -1.73 15.14
CA ARG A 35 -4.01 -2.72 16.12
C ARG A 35 -3.03 -3.73 15.53
N GLU A 36 -3.29 -4.22 14.31
CA GLU A 36 -2.36 -5.16 13.66
C GLU A 36 -1.07 -4.47 13.21
N THR A 37 -1.12 -3.19 12.82
CA THR A 37 0.09 -2.43 12.51
C THR A 37 0.94 -2.11 13.74
N ASP A 38 0.33 -1.95 14.92
CA ASP A 38 1.09 -1.82 16.18
C ASP A 38 1.85 -3.11 16.52
N LYS A 39 1.23 -4.28 16.28
CA LYS A 39 1.94 -5.57 16.38
C LYS A 39 3.05 -5.68 15.35
N ALA A 40 2.77 -5.32 14.09
CA ALA A 40 3.75 -5.35 13.02
C ALA A 40 4.98 -4.46 13.34
N ARG A 41 4.75 -3.30 13.97
CA ARG A 41 5.80 -2.41 14.48
C ARG A 41 6.67 -3.11 15.53
N ALA A 42 6.06 -3.76 16.52
CA ALA A 42 6.80 -4.50 17.54
C ALA A 42 7.65 -5.62 16.92
N ILE A 43 7.06 -6.42 16.04
CA ILE A 43 7.74 -7.52 15.34
C ILE A 43 8.91 -6.99 14.50
N ALA A 44 8.72 -5.90 13.75
CA ALA A 44 9.76 -5.32 12.92
C ALA A 44 10.95 -4.83 13.76
N ARG A 45 10.68 -4.23 14.91
CA ARG A 45 11.70 -3.71 15.82
C ARG A 45 12.45 -4.81 16.55
N GLU A 46 11.76 -5.86 16.96
CA GLU A 46 12.39 -7.04 17.54
C GLU A 46 13.37 -7.70 16.56
N ARG A 47 12.96 -7.82 15.28
CA ARG A 47 13.75 -8.55 14.27
C ARG A 47 14.88 -7.74 13.64
N ALA A 48 14.65 -6.46 13.38
CA ALA A 48 15.55 -5.62 12.59
C ALA A 48 16.03 -4.36 13.34
N GLY A 49 15.66 -4.23 14.61
CA GLY A 49 16.07 -3.12 15.48
C GLY A 49 15.13 -1.90 15.42
N PRO A 50 15.37 -0.92 16.31
CA PRO A 50 14.47 0.23 16.52
C PRO A 50 14.31 1.14 15.29
N GLN A 51 15.27 1.12 14.38
CA GLN A 51 15.26 1.89 13.13
C GLN A 51 14.59 1.17 11.94
N SER A 52 13.97 0.01 12.17
CA SER A 52 13.20 -0.69 11.13
C SER A 52 12.00 0.14 10.66
N GLN A 53 11.83 0.24 9.34
CA GLN A 53 10.80 1.07 8.70
C GLN A 53 9.74 0.25 7.97
N ARG A 54 9.87 -1.07 7.97
CA ARG A 54 9.03 -1.92 7.15
C ARG A 54 8.92 -3.33 7.71
N LEU A 55 7.70 -3.84 7.74
CA LEU A 55 7.42 -5.27 7.85
C LEU A 55 6.70 -5.72 6.56
N GLN A 56 7.38 -6.50 5.72
CA GLN A 56 6.82 -6.96 4.45
C GLN A 56 7.43 -8.31 4.03
N PRO A 57 6.62 -9.25 3.50
CA PRO A 57 5.16 -9.23 3.45
C PRO A 57 4.52 -9.58 4.81
N VAL A 58 3.38 -8.97 5.14
CA VAL A 58 2.66 -9.18 6.41
C VAL A 58 2.17 -10.63 6.58
N TYR A 59 1.88 -11.32 5.48
CA TYR A 59 1.35 -12.69 5.50
C TYR A 59 2.35 -13.76 5.96
N ARG A 60 3.61 -13.40 6.20
CA ARG A 60 4.65 -14.30 6.76
C ARG A 60 4.66 -14.37 8.29
N TYR A 61 3.81 -13.60 8.97
CA TYR A 61 3.82 -13.45 10.43
C TYR A 61 2.49 -13.95 10.98
N GLU A 62 2.50 -15.10 11.66
CA GLU A 62 1.31 -15.75 12.22
C GLU A 62 0.70 -14.95 13.38
N GLU A 63 1.50 -14.09 14.00
CA GLU A 63 1.09 -13.18 15.08
C GLU A 63 0.12 -12.08 14.61
N LEU A 64 0.09 -11.82 13.29
CA LEU A 64 -0.80 -10.87 12.66
C LEU A 64 -2.10 -11.52 12.21
N ASN A 65 -3.22 -10.85 12.45
CA ASN A 65 -4.50 -11.27 11.88
C ASN A 65 -4.57 -10.88 10.39
N HIS A 66 -4.24 -11.83 9.51
CA HIS A 66 -4.24 -11.63 8.06
C HIS A 66 -5.60 -11.24 7.49
N ARG A 67 -6.71 -11.56 8.19
CA ARG A 67 -8.05 -11.26 7.69
C ARG A 67 -8.26 -9.75 7.53
N HIS A 68 -7.77 -8.92 8.44
CA HIS A 68 -7.94 -7.47 8.35
C HIS A 68 -7.24 -6.85 7.14
N PHE A 69 -6.05 -7.38 6.80
CA PHE A 69 -5.32 -6.98 5.60
C PHE A 69 -6.04 -7.42 4.31
N ARG A 70 -6.67 -8.61 4.31
CA ARG A 70 -7.51 -9.07 3.20
C ARG A 70 -8.81 -8.28 3.08
N ASP A 71 -9.49 -8.00 4.19
CA ASP A 71 -10.71 -7.17 4.24
C ASP A 71 -10.46 -5.79 3.59
N PHE A 72 -9.27 -5.23 3.79
CA PHE A 72 -8.85 -3.98 3.17
C PHE A 72 -8.72 -4.07 1.64
N LEU A 73 -8.14 -5.16 1.12
CA LEU A 73 -8.08 -5.43 -0.32
C LEU A 73 -9.46 -5.72 -0.94
N GLU A 74 -10.37 -6.25 -0.13
CA GLU A 74 -11.74 -6.62 -0.52
C GLU A 74 -12.72 -5.44 -0.43
N LEU A 75 -12.28 -4.22 -0.09
CA LEU A 75 -13.16 -3.05 -0.04
C LEU A 75 -13.79 -2.82 -1.43
N ALA A 76 -15.12 -2.83 -1.51
CA ALA A 76 -15.84 -2.69 -2.77
C ALA A 76 -15.46 -1.42 -3.55
N GLY A 77 -15.26 -0.30 -2.82
CA GLY A 77 -14.78 0.94 -3.41
C GLY A 77 -13.38 0.82 -4.01
N MET A 78 -12.50 0.02 -3.40
CA MET A 78 -11.14 -0.18 -3.85
C MET A 78 -11.13 -1.02 -5.12
N GLN A 79 -11.87 -2.14 -5.12
CA GLN A 79 -12.04 -2.99 -6.29
C GLN A 79 -12.63 -2.21 -7.47
N ALA A 80 -13.66 -1.40 -7.22
CA ALA A 80 -14.26 -0.55 -8.25
C ALA A 80 -13.28 0.48 -8.81
N THR A 81 -12.45 1.11 -7.95
CA THR A 81 -11.42 2.04 -8.40
C THR A 81 -10.33 1.35 -9.22
N VAL A 82 -9.82 0.20 -8.77
CA VAL A 82 -8.77 -0.55 -9.47
C VAL A 82 -9.28 -1.02 -10.84
N GLU A 83 -10.48 -1.62 -10.89
CA GLU A 83 -11.11 -2.04 -12.15
C GLU A 83 -11.38 -0.83 -13.08
N GLY A 84 -11.86 0.28 -12.52
CA GLY A 84 -12.15 1.50 -13.29
C GLY A 84 -10.92 2.19 -13.89
N ILE A 85 -9.75 2.03 -13.26
CA ILE A 85 -8.48 2.63 -13.73
C ILE A 85 -7.70 1.66 -14.62
N LEU A 86 -7.50 0.42 -14.16
CA LEU A 86 -6.64 -0.58 -14.81
C LEU A 86 -7.38 -1.43 -15.84
N GLY A 87 -8.72 -1.48 -15.76
CA GLY A 87 -9.53 -2.45 -16.48
C GLY A 87 -9.40 -3.87 -15.90
N ALA A 88 -10.00 -4.81 -16.61
CA ALA A 88 -9.98 -6.23 -16.25
C ALA A 88 -8.57 -6.85 -16.44
N GLY A 89 -8.31 -7.95 -15.73
CA GLY A 89 -7.10 -8.75 -15.90
C GLY A 89 -5.90 -8.29 -15.08
N HIS A 90 -6.09 -7.41 -14.10
CA HIS A 90 -5.08 -7.10 -13.10
C HIS A 90 -5.00 -8.23 -12.04
N GLU A 91 -3.80 -8.49 -11.55
CA GLU A 91 -3.56 -9.43 -10.45
C GLU A 91 -3.12 -8.69 -9.18
N THR A 92 -3.52 -9.20 -8.02
CA THR A 92 -3.06 -8.67 -6.73
C THR A 92 -1.90 -9.50 -6.22
N SER A 93 -0.78 -8.83 -5.87
CA SER A 93 0.34 -9.52 -5.24
C SER A 93 0.10 -9.76 -3.74
N ASP A 94 0.63 -10.86 -3.20
CA ASP A 94 0.69 -11.11 -1.75
C ASP A 94 1.84 -10.33 -1.06
N ASN A 95 2.33 -9.24 -1.67
CA ASN A 95 3.45 -8.45 -1.15
C ASN A 95 3.00 -7.31 -0.24
N MET A 96 1.88 -7.42 0.47
CA MET A 96 1.42 -6.34 1.35
C MET A 96 2.42 -6.09 2.49
N GLY A 97 2.74 -4.82 2.73
CA GLY A 97 3.65 -4.40 3.80
C GLY A 97 3.05 -3.34 4.71
N VAL A 98 3.56 -3.26 5.94
CA VAL A 98 3.35 -2.12 6.83
C VAL A 98 4.59 -1.26 6.80
N LEU A 99 4.43 0.02 6.48
CA LEU A 99 5.48 1.04 6.61
C LEU A 99 5.40 1.67 8.00
N LEU A 100 6.55 1.84 8.64
CA LEU A 100 6.67 2.16 10.06
C LEU A 100 7.56 3.39 10.25
N GLU A 101 7.21 4.20 11.24
CA GLU A 101 8.10 5.23 11.71
C GLU A 101 9.26 4.62 12.54
N PRO A 102 10.52 5.04 12.28
CA PRO A 102 11.66 4.62 13.09
C PRO A 102 11.53 5.17 14.52
N ALA A 103 12.03 4.42 15.51
CA ALA A 103 11.83 4.76 16.93
C ALA A 103 12.80 5.83 17.46
N GLU A 104 14.03 5.91 16.93
CA GLU A 104 15.10 6.70 17.53
C GLU A 104 15.44 7.95 16.71
N GLN A 105 15.54 7.81 15.39
CA GLN A 105 15.89 8.90 14.50
C GLN A 105 14.95 8.94 13.30
N ALA A 106 14.43 10.14 13.03
CA ALA A 106 13.62 10.42 11.86
C ALA A 106 14.33 9.97 10.58
N TRP A 107 13.54 9.42 9.65
CA TRP A 107 14.03 8.94 8.37
C TRP A 107 13.16 9.47 7.24
N CYS A 108 13.76 9.68 6.08
CA CYS A 108 13.07 9.99 4.84
C CYS A 108 13.56 9.04 3.75
N THR A 109 12.62 8.42 3.03
CA THR A 109 12.95 7.64 1.85
C THR A 109 13.33 8.59 0.72
N ASN A 110 14.51 8.41 0.13
CA ASN A 110 14.94 9.20 -1.02
C ASN A 110 13.97 9.03 -2.19
N TRP A 111 13.92 10.02 -3.10
CA TRP A 111 13.17 9.90 -4.34
C TRP A 111 13.59 8.67 -5.12
N HIS A 112 12.61 7.84 -5.48
CA HIS A 112 12.83 6.61 -6.25
C HIS A 112 11.56 6.22 -7.00
N ARG A 113 11.70 5.24 -7.89
CA ARG A 113 10.59 4.48 -8.49
C ARG A 113 10.64 3.05 -7.95
N ASP A 114 9.54 2.58 -7.35
CA ASP A 114 9.50 1.34 -6.57
C ASP A 114 10.11 0.14 -7.31
N VAL A 115 9.68 -0.10 -8.55
CA VAL A 115 10.15 -1.24 -9.34
C VAL A 115 11.61 -1.06 -9.80
N ALA A 116 11.93 0.07 -10.44
CA ALA A 116 13.25 0.28 -11.03
C ALA A 116 14.42 0.27 -10.02
N HIS A 117 14.15 0.68 -8.78
CA HIS A 117 15.20 0.82 -7.77
C HIS A 117 15.28 -0.37 -6.80
N HIS A 118 14.26 -1.22 -6.72
CA HIS A 118 14.21 -2.31 -5.74
C HIS A 118 14.22 -3.72 -6.34
N ILE A 119 14.20 -3.87 -7.67
CA ILE A 119 14.37 -5.19 -8.32
C ILE A 119 15.81 -5.33 -8.81
N PRO A 120 16.65 -6.16 -8.16
CA PRO A 120 18.02 -6.40 -8.62
C PRO A 120 18.03 -7.02 -10.02
N GLY A 121 18.85 -6.46 -10.92
CA GLY A 121 18.99 -6.98 -12.28
C GLY A 121 17.84 -6.64 -13.23
N LEU A 122 16.91 -5.76 -12.83
CA LEU A 122 15.89 -5.26 -13.75
C LEU A 122 16.53 -4.49 -14.90
N ASP A 123 16.10 -4.79 -16.12
CA ASP A 123 16.39 -3.95 -17.28
C ASP A 123 15.61 -2.64 -17.17
N ASN A 124 16.33 -1.58 -16.82
CA ASN A 124 15.76 -0.25 -16.68
C ASN A 124 15.22 0.29 -18.01
N GLU A 125 15.86 -0.03 -19.14
CA GLU A 125 15.42 0.45 -20.45
C GLU A 125 14.06 -0.15 -20.80
N TRP A 126 13.93 -1.47 -20.65
CA TRP A 126 12.64 -2.15 -20.78
C TRP A 126 11.59 -1.60 -19.81
N PHE A 127 11.97 -1.36 -18.54
CA PHE A 127 11.03 -0.82 -17.55
C PHE A 127 10.52 0.57 -17.95
N PHE A 128 11.38 1.47 -18.42
CA PHE A 128 10.94 2.80 -18.84
C PHE A 128 10.08 2.76 -20.11
N GLN A 129 10.34 1.81 -21.02
CA GLN A 129 9.49 1.58 -22.20
C GLN A 129 8.10 1.03 -21.83
N THR A 130 8.00 0.29 -20.73
CA THR A 130 6.76 -0.33 -20.25
C THR A 130 6.11 0.41 -19.08
N ALA A 131 6.72 1.49 -18.59
CA ALA A 131 6.24 2.24 -17.42
C ALA A 131 4.87 2.88 -17.64
N ALA A 132 4.49 3.15 -18.90
CA ALA A 132 3.16 3.63 -19.26
C ALA A 132 2.11 2.51 -19.34
N ASN A 133 2.53 1.25 -19.35
CA ASN A 133 1.62 0.12 -19.29
C ASN A 133 1.14 -0.05 -17.84
N LEU A 134 -0.11 0.34 -17.61
CA LEU A 134 -0.77 0.21 -16.31
C LEU A 134 -0.91 -1.24 -15.83
N GLN A 135 -0.68 -2.25 -16.67
CA GLN A 135 -0.67 -3.64 -16.22
C GLN A 135 0.69 -4.08 -15.65
N THR A 136 1.74 -3.26 -15.78
CA THR A 136 3.09 -3.63 -15.32
C THR A 136 3.22 -3.55 -13.80
N PHE A 137 2.84 -2.43 -13.19
CA PHE A 137 2.94 -2.24 -11.74
C PHE A 137 2.08 -1.07 -11.29
N ASN A 138 1.31 -1.28 -10.21
CA ASN A 138 0.66 -0.20 -9.46
C ASN A 138 0.74 -0.53 -7.98
N GLN A 139 0.60 0.50 -7.15
CA GLN A 139 0.59 0.34 -5.71
C GLN A 139 -0.58 1.11 -5.11
N PHE A 140 -1.18 0.51 -4.09
CA PHE A 140 -2.10 1.21 -3.20
C PHE A 140 -1.45 1.41 -1.84
N ASN A 141 -1.62 2.61 -1.29
CA ASN A 141 -1.16 2.95 0.05
C ASN A 141 -2.34 3.48 0.87
N ALA A 142 -2.47 3.01 2.11
CA ALA A 142 -3.38 3.59 3.09
C ALA A 142 -2.58 4.20 4.23
N ALA A 143 -2.80 5.49 4.47
CA ALA A 143 -2.28 6.12 5.67
C ALA A 143 -3.14 5.70 6.86
N LEU A 144 -2.52 5.02 7.82
CA LEU A 144 -3.12 4.68 9.11
C LEU A 144 -2.59 5.66 10.15
N TYR A 145 -2.89 6.95 9.98
CA TYR A 145 -2.48 7.97 10.94
C TYR A 145 -2.96 7.60 12.33
N ASP A 146 -2.17 7.90 13.34
CA ASP A 146 -2.65 7.88 14.71
C ASP A 146 -3.63 9.05 14.88
N ASP A 147 -4.79 8.81 15.49
CA ASP A 147 -5.73 9.89 15.83
C ASP A 147 -5.27 10.66 17.06
N HIS A 148 -4.19 10.23 17.73
CA HIS A 148 -3.55 10.93 18.84
C HIS A 148 -2.64 12.06 18.34
N SER A 149 -3.26 13.20 18.03
CA SER A 149 -2.62 14.53 17.95
C SER A 149 -3.31 15.49 18.91
#